data_AF-A0A7W0G539-F1
#
_entry.id   AF-A0A7W0G539-F1
#
_cell.length_a   1.000
_cell.length_b   1.000
_cell.length_c   1.000
_cell.angle_alpha   90.00
_cell.angle_beta   90.00
_cell.angle_gamma   90.00
#
_symmetry.space_group_name_H-M   'P 1'
#
loop_
_entity.id
_entity.type
_entity.pdbx_description
1 polymer ?
#
loop_
_entity_poly.entity_id
_entity_poly.type
_entity_poly.pdbx_seq_one_letter_code
_entity_poly.pdbx_strand_id
1 'polypeptide(L)'
;MSYITKQDLLDELGEQQLIQLTDSARTGVVDESVVDKALAFAVGTFDAYARTRYSLPVPATAKVKALCLDLAIYKLRKARVTTSEGIDNLRKSYYDPSIKFLEALQSGKAALDVPAADETSESPASPDRVLSGTGKSIFTDAKLDSY
;
A
#
# COMPACT_ATOMS: atom_id res chain seq x y z
N MET A 1 -0.36 12.33 8.69
CA MET A 1 -0.21 11.27 9.70
C MET A 1 0.78 10.25 9.18
N SER A 2 1.49 9.52 10.04
CA SER A 2 2.41 8.48 9.57
C SER A 2 1.81 7.10 9.81
N TYR A 3 1.71 6.28 8.77
CA TYR A 3 1.25 4.88 8.88
C TYR A 3 2.33 3.96 9.47
N ILE A 4 3.59 4.38 9.33
CA ILE A 4 4.79 3.67 9.75
C ILE A 4 5.62 4.58 10.65
N THR A 5 6.37 3.97 11.56
CA THR A 5 7.25 4.66 12.51
C THR A 5 8.72 4.31 12.27
N LYS A 6 9.61 5.04 12.96
CA LYS A 6 11.04 4.71 13.01
C LYS A 6 11.28 3.30 13.56
N GLN A 7 10.46 2.83 14.50
CA GLN A 7 10.60 1.48 15.05
C GLN A 7 10.32 0.41 14.00
N ASP A 8 9.27 0.55 13.18
CA ASP A 8 8.99 -0.41 12.09
C ASP A 8 10.19 -0.52 11.12
N LEU A 9 10.89 0.59 10.84
CA LEU A 9 12.12 0.56 10.04
C LEU A 9 13.31 -0.10 10.77
N LEU A 10 13.41 0.09 12.09
CA LEU A 10 14.42 -0.57 12.91
C LEU A 10 14.20 -2.08 12.99
N ASP A 11 12.95 -2.52 13.12
CA ASP A 11 12.60 -3.95 13.17
C ASP A 11 12.92 -4.66 11.83
N GLU A 12 12.70 -4.00 10.69
CA GLU A 12 12.96 -4.58 9.37
C GLU A 12 14.42 -4.52 8.92
N LEU A 13 15.12 -3.40 9.14
CA LEU A 13 16.52 -3.24 8.68
C LEU A 13 17.56 -3.58 9.76
N GLY A 14 17.19 -3.40 11.02
CA GLY A 14 18.13 -3.33 12.13
C GLY A 14 18.81 -1.96 12.25
N GLU A 15 19.27 -1.67 13.47
CA GLU A 15 19.88 -0.39 13.84
C GLU A 15 21.13 -0.06 13.01
N GLN A 16 22.03 -1.04 12.84
CA GLN A 16 23.28 -0.88 12.09
C GLN A 16 23.04 -0.48 10.62
N GLN A 17 22.08 -1.14 9.95
CA GLN A 17 21.75 -0.81 8.57
C GLN A 17 21.07 0.55 8.46
N LEU A 18 20.18 0.88 9.41
CA LEU A 18 19.50 2.16 9.40
C LEU A 18 20.50 3.32 9.57
N ILE A 19 21.48 3.18 10.46
CA ILE A 19 22.59 4.14 10.60
C ILE A 19 23.33 4.25 9.27
N GLN A 20 23.74 3.14 8.65
CA GLN A 20 24.47 3.17 7.38
C GLN A 20 23.70 3.90 6.25
N LEU A 21 22.38 3.74 6.21
CA LEU A 21 21.53 4.38 5.20
C LEU A 21 21.25 5.86 5.48
N THR A 22 21.17 6.26 6.75
CA THR A 22 20.76 7.62 7.15
C THR A 22 21.95 8.53 7.46
N ASP A 23 23.03 7.98 8.02
CA ASP A 23 24.19 8.73 8.53
C ASP A 23 25.04 9.31 7.40
N SER A 24 24.63 10.46 6.90
CA SER A 24 25.35 11.18 5.85
C SER A 24 26.51 12.01 6.40
N ALA A 25 26.48 12.33 7.69
CA ALA A 25 27.48 13.12 8.38
C ALA A 25 28.58 12.27 9.06
N ARG A 26 28.52 10.94 8.95
CA ARG A 26 29.44 9.98 9.60
C ARG A 26 29.51 10.16 11.12
N THR A 27 28.36 10.47 11.71
CA THR A 27 28.19 10.68 13.16
C THR A 27 28.04 9.36 13.92
N GLY A 28 27.79 8.25 13.23
CA GLY A 28 27.50 6.96 13.84
C GLY A 28 26.11 6.88 14.49
N VAL A 29 25.23 7.85 14.22
CA VAL A 29 23.88 7.94 14.78
C VAL A 29 22.87 8.03 13.65
N VAL A 30 21.65 7.52 13.88
CA VAL A 30 20.54 7.62 12.94
C VAL A 30 20.15 9.09 12.75
N ASP A 31 20.22 9.56 11.50
CA ASP A 31 19.76 10.92 11.15
C ASP A 31 18.23 10.93 11.02
N GLU A 32 17.56 11.46 12.06
CA GLU A 32 16.10 11.53 12.12
C GLU A 32 15.50 12.35 10.98
N SER A 33 16.21 13.39 10.50
CA SER A 33 15.72 14.21 9.38
C SER A 33 15.66 13.41 8.07
N VAL A 34 16.56 12.46 7.89
CA VAL A 34 16.55 11.56 6.72
C VAL A 34 15.43 10.53 6.85
N VAL A 35 15.24 10.00 8.05
CA VAL A 35 14.13 9.08 8.35
C VAL A 35 12.78 9.77 8.10
N ASP A 36 12.56 10.96 8.65
CA ASP A 36 11.31 11.71 8.47
C ASP A 36 11.02 12.02 7.00
N LYS A 37 12.04 12.35 6.21
CA LYS A 37 11.87 12.55 4.75
C LYS A 37 11.46 11.26 4.04
N ALA A 38 11.98 10.11 4.45
CA ALA A 38 11.60 8.83 3.88
C ALA A 38 10.17 8.43 4.28
N LEU A 39 9.79 8.64 5.54
CA LEU A 39 8.43 8.41 6.04
C LEU A 39 7.43 9.31 5.31
N ALA A 40 7.71 10.61 5.20
CA ALA A 40 6.86 11.56 4.49
C ALA A 40 6.70 11.22 3.00
N PHE A 41 7.77 10.74 2.35
CA PHE A 41 7.71 10.28 0.97
C PHE A 41 6.79 9.06 0.82
N ALA A 42 6.92 8.06 1.69
CA ALA A 42 6.10 6.85 1.65
C ALA A 42 4.62 7.16 1.88
N VAL A 43 4.32 7.91 2.93
CA VAL A 43 2.96 8.35 3.29
C VAL A 43 2.35 9.18 2.16
N GLY A 44 3.07 10.20 1.68
CA GLY A 44 2.57 11.08 0.62
C GLY A 44 2.29 10.33 -0.69
N THR A 45 3.11 9.33 -1.00
CA THR A 45 2.87 8.46 -2.16
C THR A 45 1.62 7.61 -1.94
N PHE A 46 1.51 6.92 -0.80
CA PHE A 46 0.33 6.11 -0.48
C PHE A 46 -0.96 6.93 -0.51
N ASP A 47 -0.99 8.08 0.17
CA ASP A 47 -2.15 8.96 0.24
C ASP A 47 -2.59 9.47 -1.14
N ALA A 48 -1.65 9.75 -2.05
CA ALA A 48 -1.96 10.19 -3.40
C ALA A 48 -2.76 9.16 -4.19
N TYR A 49 -2.44 7.87 -4.05
CA TYR A 49 -3.18 6.79 -4.69
C TYR A 49 -4.48 6.44 -3.93
N ALA A 50 -4.41 6.36 -2.59
CA ALA A 50 -5.52 5.99 -1.73
C ALA A 50 -6.68 7.00 -1.76
N ARG A 51 -6.39 8.31 -1.87
CA ARG A 51 -7.40 9.39 -1.91
C ARG A 51 -8.45 9.23 -2.99
N THR A 52 -8.14 8.48 -4.06
CA THR A 52 -9.06 8.26 -5.18
C THR A 52 -10.25 7.36 -4.82
N ARG A 53 -10.12 6.53 -3.79
CA ARG A 53 -11.10 5.48 -3.43
C ARG A 53 -11.48 5.49 -1.96
N TYR A 54 -10.56 5.86 -1.09
CA TYR A 54 -10.75 5.83 0.36
C TYR A 54 -10.83 7.24 0.92
N SER A 55 -11.63 7.41 1.97
CA SER A 55 -11.56 8.61 2.79
C SER A 55 -10.25 8.59 3.60
N LEU A 56 -9.58 9.73 3.68
CA LEU A 56 -8.34 9.87 4.42
C LEU A 56 -8.62 10.50 5.79
N PRO A 57 -7.97 10.02 6.87
CA PRO A 57 -6.92 9.01 6.91
C PRO A 57 -7.44 7.56 6.95
N VAL A 58 -6.85 6.68 6.15
CA VAL A 58 -7.15 5.23 6.13
C VAL A 58 -6.57 4.57 7.39
N PRO A 59 -7.19 3.54 7.98
CA PRO A 59 -6.60 2.82 9.11
C PRO A 59 -5.28 2.13 8.72
N ALA A 60 -4.33 2.14 9.65
CA ALA A 60 -3.00 1.57 9.46
C ALA A 60 -3.00 0.03 9.58
N THR A 61 -3.64 -0.65 8.62
CA THR A 61 -3.64 -2.11 8.50
C THR A 61 -2.23 -2.63 8.18
N ALA A 62 -1.92 -3.89 8.52
CA ALA A 62 -0.63 -4.51 8.25
C ALA A 62 -0.17 -4.39 6.78
N LYS A 63 -1.12 -4.45 5.83
CA LYS A 63 -0.83 -4.24 4.40
C LYS A 63 -0.41 -2.80 4.08
N VAL A 64 -1.08 -1.79 4.64
CA VAL A 64 -0.73 -0.38 4.46
C VAL A 64 0.67 -0.11 5.02
N LYS A 65 0.95 -0.66 6.21
CA LYS A 65 2.27 -0.58 6.83
C LYS A 65 3.35 -1.16 5.93
N ALA A 66 3.19 -2.42 5.47
CA ALA A 66 4.15 -3.07 4.60
C ALA A 66 4.46 -2.26 3.33
N LEU A 67 3.41 -1.75 2.65
CA LEU A 67 3.59 -0.93 1.44
C LEU A 67 4.34 0.38 1.73
N CYS A 68 3.99 1.07 2.81
CA CYS A 68 4.70 2.29 3.21
C CYS A 68 6.16 1.97 3.57
N LEU A 69 6.40 0.84 4.22
CA LEU A 69 7.72 0.38 4.64
C LEU A 69 8.61 0.10 3.42
N ASP A 70 8.11 -0.65 2.43
CA ASP A 70 8.82 -0.90 1.17
C ASP A 70 9.22 0.40 0.44
N LEU A 71 8.29 1.37 0.36
CA LEU A 71 8.55 2.67 -0.25
C LEU A 71 9.60 3.49 0.52
N ALA A 72 9.55 3.46 1.85
CA ALA A 72 10.53 4.12 2.71
C ALA A 72 11.92 3.48 2.55
N ILE A 73 12.01 2.15 2.56
CA ILE A 73 13.26 1.40 2.33
C ILE A 73 13.84 1.74 0.97
N TYR A 74 13.01 1.74 -0.08
CA TYR A 74 13.44 2.12 -1.42
C TYR A 74 14.05 3.52 -1.42
N LYS A 75 13.40 4.49 -0.77
CA LYS A 75 13.87 5.88 -0.71
C LYS A 75 15.23 5.99 0.01
N LEU A 76 15.40 5.28 1.12
CA LEU A 76 16.65 5.26 1.89
C LEU A 76 17.79 4.59 1.11
N ARG A 77 17.55 3.41 0.55
CA ARG A 77 18.56 2.66 -0.21
C ARG A 77 18.95 3.37 -1.51
N LYS A 78 17.98 3.96 -2.20
CA LYS A 78 18.22 4.75 -3.42
C LYS A 78 19.19 5.91 -3.19
N ALA A 79 19.17 6.52 -2.00
CA ALA A 79 20.08 7.63 -1.69
C ALA A 79 21.55 7.19 -1.56
N ARG A 80 21.81 5.90 -1.34
CA ARG A 80 23.16 5.34 -1.15
C ARG A 80 23.70 4.59 -2.35
N VAL A 81 22.84 4.05 -3.20
CA VAL A 81 23.27 3.31 -4.39
C VAL A 81 23.64 4.27 -5.52
N THR A 82 24.89 4.17 -5.99
CA THR A 82 25.40 4.99 -7.10
C THR A 82 25.35 4.26 -8.45
N THR A 83 25.31 2.92 -8.44
CA THR A 83 25.29 2.10 -9.66
C THR A 83 23.88 2.01 -10.23
N SER A 84 23.75 2.22 -11.55
CA SER A 84 22.48 2.09 -12.27
C SER A 84 21.81 0.73 -12.06
N GLU A 85 22.58 -0.35 -12.13
CA GLU A 85 22.08 -1.72 -11.90
C GLU A 85 21.53 -1.91 -10.49
N GLY A 86 22.19 -1.36 -9.47
CA GLY A 86 21.71 -1.44 -8.09
C GLY A 86 20.40 -0.68 -7.90
N ILE A 87 20.25 0.49 -8.55
CA ILE A 87 19.00 1.27 -8.51
C ILE A 87 17.86 0.52 -9.18
N ASP A 88 18.13 -0.12 -10.33
CA ASP A 88 17.14 -0.90 -11.06
C ASP A 88 16.68 -2.13 -10.26
N ASN A 89 17.60 -2.86 -9.63
CA ASN A 89 17.26 -3.98 -8.75
C ASN A 89 16.42 -3.54 -7.56
N LEU A 90 16.81 -2.47 -6.86
CA LEU A 90 16.02 -1.91 -5.75
C LEU A 90 14.62 -1.49 -6.19
N ARG A 91 14.52 -0.87 -7.37
CA ARG A 91 13.24 -0.46 -7.94
C ARG A 91 12.35 -1.68 -8.18
N LYS A 92 12.87 -2.72 -8.80
CA LYS A 92 12.12 -3.95 -9.11
C LYS A 92 11.70 -4.73 -7.87
N SER A 93 12.54 -4.75 -6.83
CA SER A 93 12.26 -5.52 -5.61
C SER A 93 11.27 -4.84 -4.68
N TYR A 94 11.30 -3.50 -4.57
CA TYR A 94 10.51 -2.76 -3.59
C TYR A 94 9.51 -1.81 -4.27
N TYR A 95 10.00 -0.90 -5.10
CA TYR A 95 9.16 0.18 -5.62
C TYR A 95 8.08 -0.30 -6.60
N ASP A 96 8.45 -1.07 -7.62
CA ASP A 96 7.53 -1.54 -8.66
C ASP A 96 6.38 -2.41 -8.11
N PRO A 97 6.58 -3.39 -7.20
CA PRO A 97 5.47 -4.13 -6.63
C PRO A 97 4.55 -3.27 -5.76
N SER A 98 5.09 -2.33 -4.97
CA SER A 98 4.27 -1.42 -4.17
C SER A 98 3.43 -0.50 -5.07
N ILE A 99 4.01 0.09 -6.10
CA ILE A 99 3.27 0.94 -7.05
C ILE A 99 2.23 0.14 -7.82
N LYS A 100 2.55 -1.07 -8.30
CA LYS A 100 1.57 -1.93 -8.98
C LYS A 100 0.37 -2.25 -8.10
N PHE A 101 0.59 -2.48 -6.81
CA PHE A 101 -0.51 -2.69 -5.87
C PHE A 101 -1.33 -1.41 -5.67
N LEU A 102 -0.69 -0.25 -5.56
CA LEU A 102 -1.38 1.05 -5.44
C LEU A 102 -2.19 1.40 -6.70
N GLU A 103 -1.70 1.06 -7.89
CA GLU A 103 -2.43 1.17 -9.15
C GLU A 103 -3.62 0.19 -9.21
N ALA A 104 -3.43 -1.05 -8.74
CA ALA A 104 -4.51 -2.03 -8.61
C ALA A 104 -5.60 -1.54 -7.64
N LEU A 105 -5.19 -0.87 -6.56
CA LEU A 105 -6.08 -0.26 -5.58
C LEU A 105 -6.86 0.93 -6.17
N GLN A 106 -6.19 1.84 -6.88
CA GLN A 106 -6.81 2.96 -7.58
C GLN A 106 -7.82 2.47 -8.64
N SER A 107 -7.48 1.42 -9.38
CA SER A 107 -8.35 0.82 -10.41
C SER A 107 -9.45 -0.09 -9.84
N GLY A 108 -9.47 -0.36 -8.54
CA GLY A 108 -10.47 -1.21 -7.88
C GLY A 108 -10.29 -2.70 -8.10
N LYS A 109 -9.13 -3.14 -8.60
CA LYS A 109 -8.76 -4.56 -8.73
C LYS A 109 -8.26 -5.16 -7.42
N ALA A 110 -7.77 -4.32 -6.52
CA ALA A 110 -7.38 -4.67 -5.16
C ALA A 110 -8.16 -3.80 -4.18
N ALA A 111 -8.50 -4.36 -3.02
CA ALA A 111 -9.11 -3.66 -1.91
C ALA A 111 -8.20 -3.77 -0.68
N LEU A 112 -8.21 -2.73 0.16
CA LEU A 112 -7.63 -2.83 1.49
C LEU A 112 -8.60 -3.54 2.42
N ASP A 113 -8.05 -4.24 3.41
CA ASP A 113 -8.82 -4.83 4.50
C ASP A 113 -9.20 -3.72 5.49
N VAL A 114 -10.18 -2.91 5.08
CA VAL A 114 -10.69 -1.71 5.79
C VAL A 114 -12.20 -1.87 5.89
N PRO A 115 -12.83 -1.53 7.03
CA PRO A 115 -14.28 -1.60 7.15
C PRO A 115 -14.97 -0.79 6.04
N ALA A 116 -15.99 -1.38 5.41
CA ALA A 116 -16.71 -0.82 4.26
C ALA A 116 -17.28 0.60 4.44
N ALA A 117 -17.33 1.11 5.68
CA ALA A 117 -17.73 2.48 6.00
C ALA A 117 -16.71 3.55 5.52
N ASP A 118 -15.46 3.17 5.25
CA ASP A 118 -14.39 4.08 4.77
C ASP A 118 -14.17 3.99 3.24
N GLU A 119 -14.91 3.13 2.54
CA GLU A 119 -14.91 3.07 1.08
C GLU A 119 -15.85 4.14 0.53
N THR A 120 -15.27 5.21 -0.01
CA THR A 120 -16.06 6.24 -0.71
C THR A 120 -16.62 5.61 -1.97
N SER A 121 -17.91 5.28 -1.95
CA SER A 121 -18.64 4.66 -3.05
C SER A 121 -18.87 5.62 -4.22
N GLU A 122 -17.82 6.19 -4.80
CA GLU A 122 -17.90 6.90 -6.09
C GLU A 122 -16.62 6.67 -6.90
N SER A 123 -16.59 5.55 -7.62
CA SER A 123 -15.71 5.41 -8.78
C SER A 123 -16.45 5.89 -10.03
N PRO A 124 -15.88 6.79 -10.86
CA PRO A 124 -16.44 7.11 -12.18
C PRO A 124 -16.15 6.01 -13.22
N ALA A 125 -15.61 4.85 -12.83
CA ALA A 125 -15.31 3.73 -13.71
C ALA A 125 -16.03 2.46 -13.24
N SER A 126 -17.36 2.49 -13.30
CA SER A 126 -18.16 1.26 -13.37
C SER A 126 -18.23 0.82 -14.84
N PRO A 127 -17.81 -0.40 -15.18
CA PRO A 127 -18.69 -1.29 -15.90
C PRO A 127 -19.44 -2.08 -14.83
N ASP A 128 -20.69 -1.67 -14.66
CA ASP A 128 -21.80 -2.45 -14.16
C ASP A 128 -21.54 -3.97 -14.29
N ARG A 129 -21.17 -4.62 -13.18
CA ARG A 129 -21.20 -6.08 -13.10
C ARG A 129 -21.44 -6.55 -11.68
N VAL A 130 -22.58 -6.12 -11.15
CA VAL A 130 -23.26 -6.90 -10.11
C VAL A 130 -24.40 -7.65 -10.81
N LEU A 131 -24.08 -8.82 -11.38
CA LEU A 131 -25.08 -9.86 -11.64
C LEU A 131 -25.56 -10.38 -10.27
N SER A 132 -26.34 -9.59 -9.55
CA SER A 132 -27.12 -10.06 -8.40
C SER A 132 -28.37 -10.77 -8.93
N GLY A 133 -28.14 -11.89 -9.60
CA GLY A 133 -29.16 -12.87 -9.90
C GLY A 133 -29.31 -13.86 -8.74
N THR A 134 -29.64 -13.39 -7.54
CA THR A 134 -30.09 -14.29 -6.47
C THR A 134 -31.59 -14.52 -6.61
N GLY A 135 -31.99 -15.04 -7.76
CA GLY A 135 -33.29 -15.69 -7.91
C GLY A 135 -33.21 -17.03 -7.21
N LYS A 136 -33.75 -17.14 -5.99
CA LYS A 136 -34.05 -18.43 -5.35
C LYS A 136 -34.97 -19.22 -6.30
N SER A 137 -34.43 -20.09 -7.12
CA SER A 137 -35.20 -21.17 -7.73
C SER A 137 -35.37 -22.28 -6.69
N ILE A 138 -36.35 -22.08 -5.80
CA ILE A 138 -36.96 -23.21 -5.09
C ILE A 138 -37.77 -24.00 -6.12
N PHE A 139 -37.16 -25.04 -6.68
CA PHE A 139 -37.86 -26.01 -7.50
C PHE A 139 -38.67 -26.90 -6.56
N THR A 140 -39.84 -26.42 -6.13
CA THR A 140 -40.83 -27.27 -5.45
C THR A 140 -41.57 -28.06 -6.51
N ASP A 141 -41.56 -29.38 -6.36
CA ASP A 141 -42.15 -30.41 -7.23
C ASP A 141 -43.70 -30.38 -7.32
N ALA A 142 -44.36 -29.39 -6.75
CA ALA A 142 -45.82 -29.32 -6.63
C ALA A 142 -46.56 -28.74 -7.87
N LYS A 143 -46.03 -28.89 -9.09
CA LYS A 143 -46.71 -28.46 -10.33
C LYS A 143 -46.75 -29.56 -11.40
N LEU A 144 -47.19 -30.74 -11.01
CA LEU A 144 -47.54 -31.79 -11.96
C LEU A 144 -48.84 -32.49 -11.52
N ASP A 145 -49.88 -31.68 -11.35
CA ASP A 145 -51.26 -32.15 -11.39
C ASP A 145 -52.07 -31.09 -12.15
N SER A 146 -52.90 -31.53 -13.10
CA SER A 146 -53.62 -30.75 -14.13
C SER A 146 -52.83 -30.47 -15.41
N TYR A 147 -52.78 -31.46 -16.31
CA TYR A 147 -53.39 -31.38 -17.66
C TYR A 147 -53.50 -32.78 -18.29
#